data_AF-A0A972IJ77-F1
#
_entry.id   AF-A0A972IJ77-F1
#
_cell.length_a   1.000
_cell.length_b   1.000
_cell.length_c   1.000
_cell.angle_alpha   90.00
_cell.angle_beta   90.00
_cell.angle_gamma   90.00
#
_symmetry.space_group_name_H-M   'P 1'
#
loop_
_entity.id
_entity.type
_entity.pdbx_description
1 polymer ?
#
loop_
_entity_poly.entity_id
_entity_poly.type
_entity_poly.pdbx_seq_one_letter_code
_entity_poly.pdbx_strand_id
1 'polypeptide(L)'
;MLRALLFPLLSTGLALAVAITGCSQRQPAETSQSDPAMTGHEGHDHQSGGEANHDHSGKSRHEDALAALSPAERELAEKQKLCPVSGEPLGSMGTPYKVTVKDREVFLCCAGCESQIKENPDQYLAKLPR
;
A
#
# COMPACT_ATOMS: atom_id res chain seq x y z
N MET A 1 -45.41 -18.68 -6.31
CA MET A 1 -46.55 -18.15 -7.09
C MET A 1 -46.61 -16.65 -6.84
N LEU A 2 -46.59 -15.71 -7.76
CA LEU A 2 -46.45 -15.62 -9.21
C LEU A 2 -46.42 -14.11 -9.48
N ARG A 3 -45.26 -13.52 -9.78
CA ARG A 3 -45.14 -12.19 -10.43
C ARG A 3 -43.85 -12.22 -11.25
N ALA A 4 -43.85 -12.87 -12.41
CA ALA A 4 -44.23 -12.24 -13.70
C ALA A 4 -43.48 -10.91 -13.87
N LEU A 5 -42.24 -10.94 -14.39
CA LEU A 5 -41.95 -10.88 -15.83
C LEU A 5 -42.56 -9.65 -16.51
N LEU A 6 -41.93 -8.49 -16.33
CA LEU A 6 -42.00 -7.36 -17.26
C LEU A 6 -40.63 -6.66 -17.29
N PHE A 7 -39.63 -7.37 -17.81
CA PHE A 7 -38.41 -6.76 -18.34
C PHE A 7 -38.75 -6.24 -19.75
N PRO A 8 -38.81 -4.93 -20.00
CA PRO A 8 -38.98 -4.43 -21.35
C PRO A 8 -37.68 -4.67 -22.14
N LEU A 9 -37.72 -5.73 -22.95
CA LEU A 9 -37.03 -5.80 -24.24
C LEU A 9 -37.42 -4.55 -25.06
N LEU A 10 -36.49 -3.63 -25.31
CA LEU A 10 -36.31 -2.88 -26.57
C LEU A 10 -35.29 -1.76 -26.38
N SER A 11 -34.06 -1.97 -26.84
CA SER A 11 -33.21 -0.95 -27.48
C SER A 11 -31.97 -1.63 -28.03
N THR A 12 -32.20 -2.51 -29.01
CA THR A 12 -31.21 -2.86 -30.02
C THR A 12 -30.88 -1.63 -30.87
N GLY A 13 -29.60 -1.45 -31.18
CA GLY A 13 -29.09 -0.46 -32.13
C GLY A 13 -28.15 0.51 -31.41
N LEU A 14 -26.86 0.57 -31.72
CA LEU A 14 -26.35 0.76 -33.06
C LEU A 14 -24.86 0.36 -33.09
N ALA A 15 -24.55 -0.66 -33.89
CA ALA A 15 -23.19 -0.90 -34.34
C ALA A 15 -22.85 0.13 -35.43
N LEU A 16 -21.86 0.99 -35.18
CA LEU A 16 -21.00 1.60 -36.21
C LEU A 16 -19.55 1.34 -35.75
N ALA A 17 -18.87 0.36 -36.34
CA ALA A 17 -18.11 0.48 -37.57
C ALA A 17 -16.89 1.44 -37.45
N VAL A 18 -15.78 0.84 -37.01
CA VAL A 18 -14.42 0.92 -37.57
C VAL A 18 -14.10 2.15 -38.44
N ALA A 19 -13.17 2.98 -37.95
CA ALA A 19 -12.23 3.72 -38.80
C ALA A 19 -10.85 3.78 -38.12
N ILE A 20 -10.10 2.68 -38.26
CA ILE A 20 -8.65 2.66 -38.17
C ILE A 20 -8.10 3.46 -39.35
N THR A 21 -7.63 4.67 -39.10
CA THR A 21 -6.66 5.36 -39.94
C THR A 21 -5.72 6.07 -38.99
N GLY A 22 -4.53 5.51 -38.83
CA GLY A 22 -3.46 6.12 -38.06
C GLY A 22 -2.98 7.40 -38.73
N CYS A 23 -2.74 8.43 -37.91
CA CYS A 23 -1.71 9.43 -38.13
C CYS A 23 -1.07 9.77 -36.79
N SER A 24 0.13 9.23 -36.63
CA SER A 24 1.23 9.66 -35.76
C SER A 24 1.24 11.16 -35.40
N GLN A 25 0.75 11.52 -34.21
CA GLN A 25 1.15 12.75 -33.50
C GLN A 25 1.82 12.37 -32.18
N ARG A 26 3.07 11.91 -32.32
CA ARG A 26 4.07 11.83 -31.27
C ARG A 26 4.63 13.23 -31.08
N GLN A 27 4.27 13.92 -30.00
CA GLN A 27 5.08 15.04 -29.53
C GLN A 27 5.78 14.64 -28.23
N PRO A 28 7.11 14.46 -28.26
CA PRO A 28 7.96 14.18 -27.11
C PRO A 28 8.27 15.44 -26.30
N ALA A 29 8.63 15.20 -25.04
CA ALA A 29 9.50 16.00 -24.17
C ALA A 29 9.87 17.42 -24.66
N GLU A 30 9.27 18.43 -24.03
CA GLU A 30 9.96 19.70 -23.80
C GLU A 30 10.42 19.76 -22.35
N THR A 31 11.70 19.47 -22.20
CA THR A 31 12.56 19.73 -21.05
C THR A 31 12.51 21.22 -20.69
N SER A 32 12.00 21.55 -19.50
CA SER A 32 12.38 22.80 -18.83
C SER A 32 13.32 22.44 -17.69
N GLN A 33 14.60 22.42 -18.06
CA GLN A 33 15.74 22.24 -17.20
C GLN A 33 15.82 23.39 -16.19
N SER A 34 15.82 23.05 -14.92
CA SER A 34 16.62 23.76 -13.92
C SER A 34 16.99 22.74 -12.85
N ASP A 35 17.96 21.90 -13.18
CA ASP A 35 18.69 21.08 -12.22
C ASP A 35 19.55 22.01 -11.34
N PRO A 36 19.40 22.01 -10.01
CA PRO A 36 20.52 22.24 -9.13
C PRO A 36 21.23 20.91 -8.88
N ALA A 37 22.49 20.86 -9.29
CA ALA A 37 23.44 19.85 -8.89
C ALA A 37 23.47 19.73 -7.36
N MET A 38 23.21 18.53 -6.83
CA MET A 38 23.56 18.16 -5.47
C MET A 38 24.44 16.92 -5.51
N THR A 39 25.71 17.19 -5.30
CA THR A 39 26.76 16.24 -4.94
C THR A 39 26.40 15.55 -3.61
N GLY A 40 26.34 14.22 -3.64
CA GLY A 40 26.63 13.36 -2.48
C GLY A 40 25.45 12.84 -1.65
N HIS A 41 25.20 11.53 -1.74
CA HIS A 41 25.38 10.62 -0.61
C HIS A 41 25.50 9.17 -1.14
N GLU A 42 26.63 8.52 -0.87
CA GLU A 42 26.74 7.06 -0.98
C GLU A 42 25.77 6.47 0.06
N GLY A 43 24.67 5.89 -0.40
CA GLY A 43 23.58 5.40 0.43
C GLY A 43 23.24 3.96 0.06
N HIS A 44 23.47 3.07 1.04
CA HIS A 44 23.38 1.63 0.99
C HIS A 44 22.20 1.04 0.18
N ASP A 45 22.58 0.15 -0.73
CA ASP A 45 21.77 -0.78 -1.50
C ASP A 45 21.02 -1.78 -0.59
N HIS A 46 19.70 -1.61 -0.50
CA HIS A 46 18.81 -2.69 -0.04
C HIS A 46 18.34 -3.49 -1.25
N GLN A 47 18.98 -4.65 -1.43
CA GLN A 47 18.54 -5.66 -2.39
C GLN A 47 17.45 -6.53 -1.75
N SER A 48 16.23 -6.41 -2.25
CA SER A 48 15.18 -7.42 -2.08
C SER A 48 14.29 -7.41 -3.32
N GLY A 49 14.36 -8.51 -4.07
CA GLY A 49 13.88 -8.64 -5.44
C GLY A 49 12.36 -8.59 -5.61
N GLY A 50 11.95 -8.29 -6.83
CA GLY A 50 10.55 -8.23 -7.26
C GLY A 50 10.26 -6.95 -8.03
N GLU A 51 10.57 -6.96 -9.33
CA GLU A 51 10.21 -5.95 -10.31
C GLU A 51 8.69 -5.74 -10.41
N ALA A 52 8.21 -4.51 -10.13
CA ALA A 52 6.96 -3.99 -10.69
C ALA A 52 6.95 -2.44 -10.64
N ASN A 53 6.42 -1.87 -11.72
CA ASN A 53 6.40 -0.46 -12.10
C ASN A 53 6.02 0.52 -10.97
N HIS A 54 6.86 1.55 -10.78
CA HIS A 54 6.54 2.72 -9.96
C HIS A 54 5.60 3.66 -10.71
N ASP A 55 4.31 3.63 -10.37
CA ASP A 55 3.37 4.72 -10.60
C ASP A 55 3.01 5.35 -9.24
N HIS A 56 3.29 6.64 -9.09
CA HIS A 56 3.13 7.37 -7.83
C HIS A 56 1.68 7.76 -7.59
N SER A 57 0.95 6.89 -6.89
CA SER A 57 -0.24 7.27 -6.14
C SER A 57 -0.15 6.61 -4.78
N GLY A 58 -0.16 7.40 -3.69
CA GLY A 58 0.31 7.06 -2.34
C GLY A 58 -0.27 5.84 -1.61
N LYS A 59 -1.01 4.98 -2.31
CA LYS A 59 -1.39 3.63 -1.86
C LYS A 59 -0.26 2.61 -2.03
N SER A 60 0.57 2.74 -3.07
CA SER A 60 1.64 1.77 -3.35
C SER A 60 2.61 1.63 -2.18
N ARG A 61 3.10 2.75 -1.63
CA ARG A 61 4.11 2.73 -0.56
C ARG A 61 3.68 1.98 0.71
N HIS A 62 2.39 2.05 1.08
CA HIS A 62 1.86 1.34 2.23
C HIS A 62 1.68 -0.16 1.92
N GLU A 63 1.20 -0.49 0.73
CA GLU A 63 1.06 -1.88 0.30
C GLU A 63 2.43 -2.56 0.12
N ASP A 64 3.42 -1.86 -0.43
CA ASP A 64 4.80 -2.33 -0.58
C ASP A 64 5.42 -2.62 0.80
N ALA A 65 5.20 -1.73 1.76
CA ALA A 65 5.67 -1.90 3.13
C ALA A 65 5.07 -3.15 3.81
N LEU A 66 3.79 -3.43 3.58
CA LEU A 66 3.12 -4.64 4.07
C LEU A 66 3.53 -5.88 3.27
N ALA A 67 3.78 -5.76 1.97
CA ALA A 67 4.19 -6.85 1.09
C ALA A 67 5.62 -7.36 1.39
N ALA A 68 6.45 -6.56 2.05
CA ALA A 68 7.75 -6.98 2.55
C ALA A 68 7.68 -7.97 3.72
N LEU A 69 6.51 -8.11 4.38
CA LEU A 69 6.27 -9.11 5.42
C LEU A 69 5.99 -10.49 4.82
N SER A 70 6.18 -11.56 5.60
CA SER A 70 5.67 -12.87 5.19
C SER A 70 4.13 -12.85 5.07
N PRO A 71 3.52 -13.72 4.26
CA PRO A 71 2.06 -13.72 4.07
C PRO A 71 1.26 -13.83 5.37
N ALA A 72 1.74 -14.63 6.33
CA ALA A 72 1.11 -14.78 7.63
C ALA A 72 1.22 -13.51 8.50
N GLU A 73 2.40 -12.89 8.52
CA GLU A 73 2.63 -11.65 9.27
C GLU A 73 1.86 -10.48 8.67
N ARG A 74 1.80 -10.39 7.34
CA ARG A 74 1.00 -9.37 6.64
C ARG A 74 -0.47 -9.47 7.03
N GLU A 75 -1.05 -10.66 7.06
CA GLU A 75 -2.45 -10.84 7.48
C GLU A 75 -2.68 -10.38 8.93
N LEU A 76 -1.74 -10.66 9.84
CA LEU A 76 -1.83 -10.19 11.22
C LEU A 76 -1.68 -8.66 11.32
N ALA A 77 -0.75 -8.07 10.57
CA ALA A 77 -0.57 -6.63 10.51
C ALA A 77 -1.81 -5.93 9.92
N GLU A 78 -2.44 -6.49 8.88
CA GLU A 78 -3.68 -5.99 8.28
C GLU A 78 -4.90 -6.12 9.20
N LYS A 79 -4.93 -7.15 10.04
CA LYS A 79 -5.94 -7.24 11.11
C LYS A 79 -5.72 -6.17 12.16
N GLN A 80 -4.46 -5.91 12.51
CA GLN A 80 -4.10 -4.92 13.53
C GLN A 80 -4.32 -3.47 13.06
N LYS A 81 -3.95 -3.16 11.81
CA LYS A 81 -4.03 -1.88 11.09
C LYS A 81 -3.22 -0.72 11.68
N LEU A 82 -3.27 -0.53 12.99
CA LEU A 82 -2.68 0.61 13.68
C LEU A 82 -1.59 0.18 14.66
N CYS A 83 -0.59 1.02 14.83
CA CYS A 83 0.40 0.90 15.89
C CYS A 83 -0.29 1.16 17.25
N PRO A 84 -0.19 0.26 18.24
CA PRO A 84 -0.83 0.46 19.54
C PRO A 84 -0.18 1.61 20.34
N VAL A 85 1.08 1.92 20.06
CA VAL A 85 1.85 2.97 20.73
C VAL A 85 1.48 4.34 20.18
N SER A 86 1.74 4.59 18.90
CA SER A 86 1.53 5.90 18.26
C SER A 86 0.12 6.12 17.72
N GLY A 87 -0.63 5.05 17.43
CA GLY A 87 -1.92 5.12 16.73
C GLY A 87 -1.82 5.28 15.21
N GLU A 88 -0.60 5.32 14.64
CA GLU A 88 -0.40 5.48 13.21
C GLU A 88 -0.63 4.19 12.41
N PRO A 89 -1.00 4.27 11.12
CA PRO A 89 -1.18 3.10 10.27
C PRO A 89 0.12 2.30 10.12
N LEU A 90 0.04 0.98 10.26
CA LEU A 90 1.16 0.09 9.95
C LEU A 90 1.49 0.19 8.46
N GLY A 91 2.76 0.35 8.09
CA GLY A 91 3.15 0.61 6.70
C GLY A 91 3.35 2.08 6.36
N SER A 92 2.81 3.01 7.16
CA SER A 92 3.01 4.47 6.95
C SER A 92 4.46 4.92 7.17
N MET A 93 5.20 4.20 8.02
CA MET A 93 6.62 4.45 8.31
C MET A 93 7.56 3.40 7.70
N GLY A 94 7.10 2.68 6.67
CA GLY A 94 7.81 1.54 6.11
C GLY A 94 7.35 0.21 6.70
N THR A 95 8.15 -0.84 6.51
CA THR A 95 7.80 -2.20 6.90
C THR A 95 7.52 -2.29 8.41
N PRO A 96 6.34 -2.81 8.82
CA PRO A 96 5.99 -2.93 10.23
C PRO A 96 7.02 -3.75 11.03
N TYR A 97 7.35 -3.27 12.23
CA TYR A 97 8.30 -3.92 13.11
C TYR A 97 7.57 -4.91 14.03
N LYS A 98 7.82 -6.21 13.86
CA LYS A 98 7.21 -7.26 14.67
C LYS A 98 7.94 -7.42 16.01
N VAL A 99 7.19 -7.45 17.10
CA VAL A 99 7.68 -7.72 18.46
C VAL A 99 6.79 -8.72 19.17
N THR A 100 7.37 -9.53 20.05
CA THR A 100 6.62 -10.42 20.93
C THR A 100 6.54 -9.78 22.31
N VAL A 101 5.31 -9.54 22.80
CA VAL A 101 5.04 -8.95 24.11
C VAL A 101 4.00 -9.79 24.83
N LYS A 102 4.35 -10.32 26.01
CA LYS A 102 3.49 -11.24 26.79
C LYS A 102 2.92 -12.39 25.94
N ASP A 103 3.79 -13.07 25.22
CA ASP A 103 3.45 -14.21 24.35
C ASP A 103 2.49 -13.88 23.19
N ARG A 104 2.33 -12.59 22.88
CA ARG A 104 1.55 -12.10 21.73
C ARG A 104 2.45 -11.42 20.72
N GLU A 105 2.30 -11.78 19.45
CA GLU A 105 2.90 -11.04 18.33
C GLU A 105 2.15 -9.73 18.11
N VAL A 106 2.90 -8.62 18.05
CA VAL A 106 2.39 -7.27 17.86
C VAL A 106 3.23 -6.57 16.81
N PHE A 107 2.59 -5.80 15.94
CA PHE A 107 3.26 -5.02 14.92
C PHE A 107 3.34 -3.55 15.35
N LEU A 108 4.49 -2.92 15.15
CA LEU A 108 4.71 -1.51 15.42
C LEU A 108 4.97 -0.77 14.12
N CYS A 109 4.66 0.53 14.06
CA CYS A 109 4.99 1.32 12.88
C CYS A 109 6.51 1.46 12.68
N CYS A 110 7.30 1.41 13.75
CA CYS A 110 8.75 1.51 13.71
C CYS A 110 9.41 0.91 14.98
N ALA A 111 10.72 0.70 14.94
CA ALA A 111 11.51 0.19 16.08
C ALA A 111 11.46 1.13 17.30
N GLY A 112 11.30 2.45 17.10
CA GLY A 112 11.21 3.43 18.20
C GLY A 112 10.00 3.24 19.13
N CYS A 113 8.97 2.51 18.69
CA CYS A 113 7.82 2.20 19.52
C CYS A 113 8.06 1.01 20.47
N GLU A 114 9.15 0.24 20.30
CA GLU A 114 9.38 -1.00 21.05
C GLU A 114 9.57 -0.76 22.55
N SER A 115 10.36 0.24 22.93
CA SER A 115 10.61 0.54 24.34
C SER A 115 9.31 0.86 25.07
N GLN A 116 8.44 1.68 24.47
CA GLN A 116 7.17 2.09 25.07
C GLN A 116 6.24 0.90 25.32
N ILE A 117 6.10 -0.01 24.34
CA ILE A 117 5.24 -1.18 24.53
C ILE A 117 5.81 -2.16 25.56
N LYS A 118 7.13 -2.27 25.69
CA LYS A 118 7.77 -3.11 26.71
C LYS A 118 7.65 -2.53 28.12
N GLU A 119 7.66 -1.21 28.26
CA GLU A 119 7.47 -0.53 29.54
C GLU A 119 6.05 -0.68 30.09
N ASN A 120 5.03 -0.55 29.22
CA ASN A 120 3.63 -0.60 29.63
C ASN A 120 2.80 -1.57 28.76
N PRO A 121 3.12 -2.87 28.76
CA PRO A 121 2.56 -3.84 27.84
C PRO A 121 1.03 -3.95 27.94
N ASP A 122 0.47 -3.99 29.15
CA ASP A 122 -0.98 -4.12 29.34
C ASP A 122 -1.76 -2.95 28.74
N GLN A 123 -1.24 -1.73 28.89
CA GLN A 123 -1.86 -0.51 28.36
C GLN A 123 -1.99 -0.56 26.84
N TYR A 124 -0.96 -1.03 26.15
CA TYR A 124 -0.92 -1.04 24.69
C TYR A 124 -1.58 -2.28 24.09
N LEU A 125 -1.42 -3.45 24.72
CA LEU A 125 -2.08 -4.69 24.29
C LEU A 125 -3.62 -4.59 24.37
N ALA A 126 -4.15 -3.80 25.30
CA ALA A 126 -5.58 -3.54 25.42
C ALA A 126 -6.18 -2.79 24.22
N LYS A 127 -5.37 -2.07 23.44
CA LYS A 127 -5.80 -1.32 22.25
C LYS A 127 -5.89 -2.18 20.99
N LEU A 128 -5.32 -3.38 21.02
CA LEU A 128 -5.27 -4.26 19.86
C LEU A 128 -6.62 -4.98 19.66
N PRO A 129 -7.02 -5.21 18.40
CA PRO A 129 -8.21 -6.01 18.10
C PRO A 129 -8.07 -7.42 18.69
N ARG A 130 -9.19 -8.02 19.11
CA ARG A 130 -9.26 -9.39 19.64
C ARG A 130 -9.61 -10.40 18.57
#